data_AF-A0A9D6KZN4-F1
#
_entry.id   AF-A0A9D6KZN4-F1
#
_cell.length_a   1.000
_cell.length_b   1.000
_cell.length_c   1.000
_cell.angle_alpha   90.00
_cell.angle_beta   90.00
_cell.angle_gamma   90.00
#
_symmetry.space_group_name_H-M   'P 1'
#
loop_
_entity.id
_entity.type
_entity.pdbx_description
1 polymer ?
#
loop_
_entity_poly.entity_id
_entity_poly.type
_entity_poly.pdbx_seq_one_letter_code
_entity_poly.pdbx_strand_id
1 'polypeptide(L)'
;EQQRTLGFQDTIRHSINNFKKAAEFIRGISSKNFNVKWEGLDATNIQQNDHTLAGELIKMRDQMKAAKLEDEQRFWMNDGLAQFSQIVRKHQASLPELCKEATSYLSHYLRAQQGSLFIYNDESEGDPFLELTGSYATHLKNNTNNRIEIGEGLVGQTYKDGEPQI
;
A
#
# COMPACT_ATOMS: atom_id res chain seq x y z
N GLU A 1 2.46 -62.02 10.32
CA GLU A 1 1.90 -61.40 9.08
C GLU A 1 0.77 -60.41 9.33
N GLN A 2 -0.29 -60.75 10.09
CA GLN A 2 -1.45 -59.86 10.28
C GLN A 2 -1.12 -58.45 10.85
N GLN A 3 -0.19 -58.32 11.81
CA GLN A 3 0.22 -57.01 12.35
C GLN A 3 0.94 -56.10 11.33
N ARG A 4 1.66 -56.66 10.34
CA ARG A 4 2.31 -55.88 9.27
C ARG A 4 1.29 -55.34 8.26
N THR A 5 0.26 -56.12 7.95
CA THR A 5 -0.81 -55.73 7.03
C THR A 5 -1.71 -54.64 7.62
N LEU A 6 -1.99 -54.70 8.92
CA LEU A 6 -2.71 -53.66 9.66
C LEU A 6 -1.96 -52.31 9.66
N GLY A 7 -0.66 -52.31 9.99
CA GLY A 7 0.15 -51.08 9.97
C GLY A 7 0.29 -50.44 8.58
N PHE A 8 0.28 -51.25 7.52
CA PHE A 8 0.30 -50.75 6.13
C PHE A 8 -1.02 -50.07 5.74
N GLN A 9 -2.17 -50.67 6.09
CA GLN A 9 -3.48 -50.07 5.81
C GLN A 9 -3.68 -48.74 6.54
N ASP A 10 -3.21 -48.64 7.78
CA ASP A 10 -3.29 -47.38 8.54
C ASP A 10 -2.39 -46.29 7.94
N THR A 11 -1.18 -46.64 7.49
CA THR A 11 -0.27 -45.70 6.81
C THR A 11 -0.91 -45.14 5.53
N ILE A 12 -1.55 -45.99 4.72
CA ILE A 12 -2.28 -45.54 3.52
C ILE A 12 -3.43 -44.62 3.92
N ARG A 13 -4.20 -44.96 4.95
CA ARG A 13 -5.32 -44.14 5.42
C ARG A 13 -4.84 -42.76 5.87
N HIS A 14 -3.74 -42.67 6.61
CA HIS A 14 -3.14 -41.40 7.03
C HIS A 14 -2.66 -40.56 5.84
N SER A 15 -1.99 -41.16 4.86
CA SER A 15 -1.56 -40.47 3.64
C SER A 15 -2.74 -39.94 2.83
N ILE A 16 -3.80 -40.74 2.63
CA ILE A 16 -5.03 -40.29 1.96
C ILE A 16 -5.63 -39.10 2.69
N ASN A 17 -5.67 -39.12 4.02
CA ASN A 17 -6.18 -38.00 4.80
C ASN A 17 -5.31 -36.74 4.64
N ASN A 18 -3.99 -36.87 4.65
CA ASN A 18 -3.06 -35.76 4.40
C ASN A 18 -3.25 -35.16 3.00
N PHE A 19 -3.47 -35.99 1.97
CA PHE A 19 -3.77 -35.50 0.63
C PHE A 19 -5.11 -34.79 0.54
N LYS A 20 -6.14 -35.25 1.27
CA LYS A 20 -7.43 -34.54 1.36
C LYS A 20 -7.24 -33.17 1.99
N LYS A 21 -6.51 -33.07 3.11
CA LYS A 21 -6.17 -31.80 3.76
C LYS A 21 -5.42 -30.86 2.82
N ALA A 22 -4.43 -31.38 2.08
CA ALA A 22 -3.70 -30.62 1.07
C ALA A 22 -4.62 -30.10 -0.04
N ALA A 23 -5.51 -30.94 -0.56
CA ALA A 23 -6.46 -30.54 -1.61
C ALA A 23 -7.43 -29.45 -1.12
N GLU A 24 -7.91 -29.54 0.12
CA GLU A 24 -8.76 -28.52 0.73
C GLU A 24 -7.99 -27.19 0.95
N PHE A 25 -6.75 -27.28 1.43
CA PHE A 25 -5.89 -26.12 1.61
C PHE A 25 -5.63 -25.39 0.29
N ILE A 26 -5.24 -26.13 -0.76
CA ILE A 26 -5.02 -25.59 -2.11
C ILE A 26 -6.32 -24.98 -2.66
N ARG A 27 -7.47 -25.62 -2.44
CA ARG A 27 -8.78 -25.07 -2.86
C ARG A 27 -9.07 -23.72 -2.19
N GLY A 28 -8.71 -23.56 -0.91
CA GLY A 28 -8.81 -22.29 -0.21
C GLY A 28 -7.96 -21.20 -0.88
N ILE A 29 -6.69 -21.49 -1.17
CA ILE A 29 -5.78 -20.56 -1.86
C ILE A 29 -6.32 -20.20 -3.26
N SER A 30 -6.72 -21.21 -4.03
CA SER A 30 -7.28 -21.03 -5.38
C SER A 30 -8.55 -20.17 -5.37
N SER A 31 -9.34 -20.25 -4.30
CA SER A 31 -10.51 -19.40 -4.06
C SER A 31 -10.15 -18.01 -3.52
N LYS A 32 -8.89 -17.57 -3.65
CA LYS A 32 -8.33 -16.30 -3.16
C LYS A 32 -8.35 -16.12 -1.64
N ASN A 33 -8.54 -17.19 -0.87
CA ASN A 33 -8.45 -17.16 0.59
C ASN A 33 -7.02 -17.46 1.04
N PHE A 34 -6.17 -16.42 1.06
CA PHE A 34 -4.78 -16.51 1.53
C PHE A 34 -4.64 -16.52 3.06
N ASN A 35 -5.75 -16.57 3.80
CA ASN A 35 -5.75 -16.68 5.27
C ASN A 35 -6.10 -18.10 5.74
N VAL A 36 -6.26 -19.06 4.81
CA VAL A 36 -6.49 -20.47 5.13
C VAL A 36 -5.34 -21.00 5.98
N LYS A 37 -5.67 -21.68 7.08
CA LYS A 37 -4.69 -22.28 8.01
C LYS A 37 -4.61 -23.78 7.78
N TRP A 38 -3.42 -24.33 7.97
CA TRP A 38 -3.24 -25.78 8.04
C TRP A 38 -3.49 -26.24 9.47
N GLU A 39 -4.42 -27.18 9.66
CA GLU A 39 -4.75 -27.68 10.98
C GLU A 39 -3.58 -28.47 11.59
N GLY A 40 -3.17 -28.08 12.81
CA GLY A 40 -2.04 -28.71 13.53
C GLY A 40 -0.67 -28.09 13.24
N LEU A 41 -0.60 -27.06 12.38
CA LEU A 41 0.59 -26.23 12.21
C LEU A 41 0.36 -24.83 12.77
N ASP A 42 1.29 -24.38 13.60
CA ASP A 42 1.30 -23.05 14.19
C ASP A 42 2.73 -22.50 14.28
N ALA A 43 2.88 -21.31 14.85
CA ALA A 43 4.17 -20.63 14.95
C ALA A 43 5.23 -21.42 15.74
N THR A 44 4.84 -22.36 16.60
CA THR A 44 5.75 -23.14 17.44
C THR A 44 6.37 -24.33 16.72
N ASN A 45 5.68 -24.88 15.71
CA ASN A 45 6.09 -26.10 15.02
C ASN A 45 6.30 -25.92 13.51
N ILE A 46 5.99 -24.74 12.95
CA ILE A 46 6.13 -24.48 11.51
C ILE A 46 7.55 -24.65 11.00
N GLN A 47 8.55 -24.20 11.77
CA GLN A 47 9.98 -24.34 11.40
C GLN A 47 10.44 -25.79 11.39
N GLN A 48 9.89 -26.63 12.27
CA GLN A 48 10.23 -28.05 12.30
C GLN A 48 9.59 -28.83 11.14
N ASN A 49 8.55 -28.26 10.53
CA ASN A 49 7.81 -28.85 9.43
C ASN A 49 8.14 -28.22 8.07
N ASP A 50 9.23 -27.46 7.98
CA ASP A 50 9.58 -26.61 6.84
C ASP A 50 9.76 -27.38 5.52
N HIS A 51 10.20 -28.64 5.61
CA HIS A 51 10.39 -29.55 4.48
C HIS A 51 9.27 -30.58 4.30
N THR A 52 8.16 -30.43 5.03
CA THR A 52 6.98 -31.27 4.86
C THR A 52 6.07 -30.70 3.78
N LEU A 53 5.19 -31.54 3.21
CA LEU A 53 4.15 -31.08 2.29
C LEU A 53 3.37 -29.88 2.85
N ALA A 54 3.03 -29.93 4.13
CA ALA A 54 2.26 -28.89 4.78
C ALA A 54 3.05 -27.58 4.95
N GLY A 55 4.35 -27.66 5.28
CA GLY A 55 5.25 -26.51 5.33
C GLY A 55 5.46 -25.84 3.98
N GLU A 56 5.74 -26.62 2.93
CA GLU A 56 5.91 -26.12 1.57
C GLU A 56 4.62 -25.47 1.02
N LEU A 57 3.45 -26.05 1.30
CA LEU A 57 2.16 -25.45 0.93
C LEU A 57 1.91 -24.11 1.66
N ILE A 58 2.29 -24.01 2.93
CA ILE A 58 2.20 -22.75 3.67
C ILE A 58 3.12 -21.69 3.05
N LYS A 59 4.38 -22.02 2.75
CA LYS A 59 5.29 -21.10 2.05
C LYS A 59 4.70 -20.61 0.73
N MET A 60 4.15 -21.53 -0.08
CA MET A 60 3.48 -21.18 -1.33
C MET A 60 2.32 -20.20 -1.10
N ARG A 61 1.46 -20.45 -0.11
CA ARG A 61 0.36 -19.53 0.26
C ARG A 61 0.90 -18.14 0.59
N ASP A 62 1.94 -18.08 1.42
CA ASP A 62 2.49 -16.82 1.93
C ASP A 62 3.21 -16.03 0.83
N GLN A 63 3.92 -16.72 -0.07
CA GLN A 63 4.50 -16.12 -1.27
C GLN A 63 3.41 -15.57 -2.20
N MET A 64 2.34 -16.32 -2.45
CA MET A 64 1.22 -15.83 -3.27
C MET A 64 0.51 -14.64 -2.61
N LYS A 65 0.37 -14.65 -1.27
CA LYS A 65 -0.19 -13.54 -0.51
C LYS A 65 0.68 -12.28 -0.64
N ALA A 66 1.99 -12.42 -0.52
CA ALA A 66 2.94 -11.33 -0.69
C ALA A 66 2.93 -10.78 -2.12
N ALA A 67 2.98 -11.66 -3.13
CA ALA A 67 2.89 -11.27 -4.54
C ALA A 67 1.59 -10.52 -4.84
N LYS A 68 0.45 -10.99 -4.31
CA LYS A 68 -0.83 -10.30 -4.45
C LYS A 68 -0.81 -8.91 -3.81
N LEU A 69 -0.23 -8.76 -2.62
CA LEU A 69 -0.13 -7.45 -1.96
C LEU A 69 0.75 -6.49 -2.77
N GLU A 70 1.86 -6.98 -3.30
CA GLU A 70 2.73 -6.20 -4.18
C GLU A 70 2.01 -5.78 -5.46
N ASP A 71 1.26 -6.69 -6.09
CA ASP A 71 0.44 -6.40 -7.27
C ASP A 71 -0.63 -5.35 -6.96
N GLU A 72 -1.30 -5.45 -5.81
CA GLU A 72 -2.29 -4.45 -5.36
C GLU A 72 -1.64 -3.08 -5.15
N GLN A 73 -0.44 -3.02 -4.56
CA GLN A 73 0.32 -1.77 -4.39
C GLN A 73 0.75 -1.17 -5.73
N ARG A 74 1.26 -2.00 -6.65
CA ARG A 74 1.64 -1.59 -8.01
C ARG A 74 0.43 -1.09 -8.79
N PHE A 75 -0.70 -1.81 -8.72
CA PHE A 75 -1.94 -1.42 -9.36
C PHE A 75 -2.44 -0.08 -8.84
N TRP A 76 -2.49 0.07 -7.51
CA TRP A 76 -2.83 1.34 -6.86
C TRP A 76 -1.93 2.46 -7.38
N MET A 77 -0.60 2.34 -7.25
CA MET A 77 0.33 3.37 -7.69
C MET A 77 0.20 3.73 -9.19
N ASN A 78 0.05 2.73 -10.06
CA ASN A 78 -0.10 2.95 -11.50
C ASN A 78 -1.41 3.66 -11.85
N ASP A 79 -2.53 3.24 -11.26
CA ASP A 79 -3.82 3.89 -11.44
C ASP A 79 -3.77 5.34 -10.92
N GLY A 80 -3.19 5.53 -9.74
CA GLY A 80 -3.02 6.84 -9.12
C GLY A 80 -2.22 7.81 -9.99
N LEU A 81 -1.09 7.33 -10.55
CA LEU A 81 -0.24 8.11 -11.44
C LEU A 81 -0.91 8.39 -12.79
N ALA A 82 -1.65 7.43 -13.34
CA ALA A 82 -2.37 7.60 -14.60
C ALA A 82 -3.44 8.69 -14.48
N GLN A 83 -4.25 8.67 -13.43
CA GLN A 83 -5.27 9.69 -13.16
C GLN A 83 -4.64 11.05 -12.86
N PHE A 84 -3.58 11.09 -12.04
CA PHE A 84 -2.87 12.34 -11.76
C PHE A 84 -2.30 12.98 -13.04
N SER A 85 -1.72 12.16 -13.93
CA SER A 85 -1.22 12.63 -15.22
C SER A 85 -2.31 13.23 -16.11
N GLN A 86 -3.54 12.72 -16.03
CA GLN A 86 -4.68 13.30 -16.74
C GLN A 86 -5.07 14.67 -16.18
N ILE A 87 -5.04 14.84 -14.85
CA ILE A 87 -5.30 16.13 -14.20
C ILE A 87 -4.28 17.17 -14.66
N VAL A 88 -2.99 16.81 -14.64
CA VAL A 88 -1.91 17.70 -15.11
C VAL A 88 -2.15 18.14 -16.55
N ARG A 89 -2.43 17.20 -17.46
CA ARG A 89 -2.70 17.51 -18.88
C ARG A 89 -3.95 18.38 -19.08
N LYS A 90 -5.00 18.12 -18.32
CA LYS A 90 -6.28 18.84 -18.43
C LYS A 90 -6.17 20.30 -17.99
N HIS A 91 -5.39 20.57 -16.95
CA HIS A 91 -5.28 21.91 -16.34
C HIS A 91 -3.94 22.62 -16.63
N GLN A 92 -3.15 22.11 -17.57
CA GLN A 92 -1.82 22.68 -17.92
C GLN A 92 -1.83 24.16 -18.32
N ALA A 93 -2.98 24.68 -18.78
CA ALA A 93 -3.12 26.08 -19.19
C ALA A 93 -3.37 27.05 -18.02
N SER A 94 -3.69 26.53 -16.82
CA SER A 94 -4.00 27.33 -15.64
C SER A 94 -3.35 26.71 -14.41
N LEU A 95 -2.20 27.26 -14.02
CA LEU A 95 -1.47 26.81 -12.83
C LEU A 95 -2.34 26.84 -11.56
N PRO A 96 -3.17 27.88 -11.29
CA PRO A 96 -4.03 27.88 -10.11
C PRO A 96 -5.07 26.75 -10.12
N GLU A 97 -5.70 26.48 -11.27
CA GLU A 97 -6.64 25.36 -11.38
C GLU A 97 -5.95 24.01 -11.22
N LEU A 98 -4.78 23.86 -11.83
CA LEU A 98 -3.96 22.66 -11.70
C LEU A 98 -3.63 22.39 -10.23
N CYS A 99 -3.14 23.39 -9.50
CA CYS A 99 -2.77 23.26 -8.09
C CYS A 99 -3.97 22.84 -7.22
N LYS A 100 -5.13 23.46 -7.44
CA LYS A 100 -6.36 23.14 -6.73
C LYS A 100 -6.82 21.70 -7.01
N GLU A 101 -6.92 21.32 -8.28
CA GLU A 101 -7.40 19.98 -8.66
C GLU A 101 -6.41 18.89 -8.27
N ALA A 102 -5.10 19.13 -8.44
CA ALA A 102 -4.05 18.22 -7.99
C ALA A 102 -4.11 17.99 -6.47
N THR A 103 -4.21 19.05 -5.68
CA THR A 103 -4.28 18.96 -4.21
C THR A 103 -5.53 18.22 -3.75
N SER A 104 -6.69 18.53 -4.35
CA SER A 104 -7.96 17.86 -4.07
C SER A 104 -7.89 16.38 -4.40
N TYR A 105 -7.38 16.04 -5.59
CA TYR A 105 -7.24 14.65 -6.02
C TYR A 105 -6.30 13.87 -5.10
N LEU A 106 -5.09 14.38 -4.85
CA LEU A 106 -4.12 13.70 -3.99
C LEU A 106 -4.68 13.50 -2.57
N SER A 107 -5.38 14.50 -2.04
CA SER A 107 -5.99 14.40 -0.72
C SER A 107 -7.05 13.30 -0.65
N HIS A 108 -7.98 13.24 -1.62
CA HIS A 108 -8.96 12.16 -1.69
C HIS A 108 -8.31 10.80 -1.92
N TYR A 109 -7.35 10.73 -2.84
CA TYR A 109 -6.68 9.51 -3.26
C TYR A 109 -5.87 8.87 -2.12
N LEU A 110 -5.15 9.70 -1.36
CA LEU A 110 -4.40 9.30 -0.16
C LEU A 110 -5.28 9.20 1.09
N ARG A 111 -6.58 9.52 0.98
CA ARG A 111 -7.52 9.63 2.11
C ARG A 111 -7.01 10.57 3.22
N ALA A 112 -6.31 11.63 2.82
CA ALA A 112 -5.84 12.67 3.72
C ALA A 112 -7.02 13.55 4.16
N GLN A 113 -7.02 13.95 5.44
CA GLN A 113 -8.08 14.80 6.00
C GLN A 113 -7.98 16.25 5.50
N GLN A 114 -6.76 16.74 5.26
CA GLN A 114 -6.45 18.07 4.78
C GLN A 114 -5.24 18.00 3.84
N GLY A 115 -5.14 18.95 2.93
CA GLY A 115 -3.99 19.08 2.03
C GLY A 115 -3.81 20.54 1.62
N SER A 116 -2.57 20.98 1.48
CA SER A 116 -2.21 22.31 1.01
C SER A 116 -0.97 22.22 0.13
N LEU A 117 -0.95 23.00 -0.94
CA LEU A 117 0.14 23.08 -1.90
C LEU A 117 0.60 24.52 -1.99
N PHE A 118 1.90 24.70 -1.86
CA PHE A 118 2.57 25.99 -1.95
C PHE A 118 3.50 26.02 -3.15
N ILE A 119 3.59 27.17 -3.81
CA ILE A 119 4.50 27.43 -4.92
C ILE A 119 5.41 28.58 -4.54
N TYR A 120 6.67 28.48 -4.91
CA TYR A 120 7.62 29.56 -4.76
C TYR A 120 7.25 30.72 -5.71
N ASN A 121 7.08 31.90 -5.13
CA ASN A 121 6.77 33.15 -5.82
C ASN A 121 7.93 34.13 -5.60
N ASP A 122 8.50 34.61 -6.70
CA ASP A 122 9.58 35.60 -6.76
C ASP A 122 9.24 36.81 -7.64
N GLU A 123 7.95 37.08 -7.87
CA GLU A 123 7.50 38.19 -8.73
C GLU A 123 7.95 39.56 -8.21
N SER A 124 8.13 39.70 -6.89
CA SER A 124 8.67 40.90 -6.26
C SER A 124 10.16 40.75 -5.99
N GLU A 125 10.97 41.56 -6.67
CA GLU A 125 12.42 41.52 -6.56
C GLU A 125 12.87 41.79 -5.10
N GLY A 126 13.57 40.82 -4.51
CA GLY A 126 14.06 40.89 -3.13
C GLY A 126 13.08 40.42 -2.05
N ASP A 127 11.89 39.95 -2.43
CA ASP A 127 10.87 39.48 -1.49
C ASP A 127 10.26 38.12 -1.91
N PRO A 128 11.05 37.04 -2.01
CA PRO A 128 10.56 35.73 -2.40
C PRO A 128 9.84 35.03 -1.25
N PHE A 129 8.73 34.36 -1.55
CA PHE A 129 7.92 33.65 -0.56
C PHE A 129 7.25 32.39 -1.13
N LEU A 130 6.66 31.58 -0.24
CA LEU A 130 5.85 30.44 -0.63
C LEU A 130 4.37 30.83 -0.61
N GLU A 131 3.75 30.83 -1.79
CA GLU A 131 2.35 31.16 -1.99
C GLU A 131 1.48 29.92 -1.95
N LEU A 132 0.40 29.92 -1.17
CA LEU A 132 -0.61 28.87 -1.18
C LEU A 132 -1.41 28.92 -2.49
N THR A 133 -1.25 27.91 -3.34
CA THR A 133 -1.91 27.84 -4.65
C THR A 133 -2.96 26.73 -4.75
N GLY A 134 -2.96 25.78 -3.81
CA GLY A 134 -3.96 24.72 -3.74
C GLY A 134 -4.27 24.34 -2.30
N SER A 135 -5.54 24.09 -1.98
CA SER A 135 -5.92 23.56 -0.68
C SER A 135 -7.13 22.63 -0.78
N TYR A 136 -7.17 21.64 0.11
CA TYR A 136 -8.27 20.71 0.28
C TYR A 136 -8.66 20.65 1.75
N ALA A 137 -9.96 20.86 2.01
CA ALA A 137 -10.57 20.81 3.35
C ALA A 137 -9.82 21.62 4.43
N THR A 138 -9.01 22.61 4.02
CA THR A 138 -8.20 23.41 4.91
C THR A 138 -8.90 24.75 5.12
N HIS A 139 -9.26 25.05 6.37
CA HIS A 139 -9.87 26.33 6.73
C HIS A 139 -8.79 27.40 6.90
N LEU A 140 -8.32 27.99 5.80
CA LEU A 140 -7.60 29.26 5.88
C LEU A 140 -8.63 30.39 5.93
N LYS A 141 -9.07 30.72 7.15
CA LYS A 141 -9.88 31.92 7.40
C LYS A 141 -8.97 33.13 7.15
N ASN A 142 -9.18 33.79 6.01
CA ASN A 142 -8.70 35.12 5.59
C ASN A 142 -7.59 35.10 4.52
N ASN A 143 -7.77 35.96 3.51
CA ASN A 143 -6.90 36.21 2.35
C ASN A 143 -5.44 36.61 2.69
N THR A 144 -5.07 36.71 3.97
CA THR A 144 -3.75 37.16 4.43
C THR A 144 -2.78 36.02 4.71
N ASN A 145 -3.26 34.78 4.90
CA ASN A 145 -2.42 33.61 5.25
C ASN A 145 -2.01 32.75 4.05
N ASN A 146 -2.01 33.32 2.84
CA ASN A 146 -1.58 32.61 1.63
C ASN A 146 -0.06 32.67 1.41
N ARG A 147 0.69 33.23 2.35
CA ARG A 147 2.14 33.45 2.24
C ARG A 147 2.85 32.83 3.43
N ILE A 148 3.93 32.10 3.15
CA ILE A 148 4.87 31.55 4.14
C ILE A 148 6.28 31.99 3.76
N GLU A 149 7.05 32.50 4.73
CA GLU A 149 8.45 32.87 4.49
C GLU A 149 9.36 31.64 4.38
N ILE A 150 10.47 31.78 3.67
CA ILE A 150 11.46 30.71 3.54
C ILE A 150 12.09 30.43 4.92
N GLY A 151 12.08 29.16 5.35
CA GLY A 151 12.50 28.75 6.69
C GLY A 151 11.45 28.98 7.79
N GLU A 152 10.26 29.47 7.46
CA GLU A 152 9.16 29.61 8.43
C GLU A 152 8.28 28.35 8.48
N GLY A 153 8.05 27.85 9.69
CA GLY A 153 7.20 26.68 9.91
C GLY A 153 7.71 25.44 9.18
N LEU A 154 6.88 24.39 9.13
CA LEU A 154 7.27 23.13 8.49
C LEU A 154 7.42 23.29 6.97
N VAL A 155 6.54 24.05 6.32
CA VAL A 155 6.55 24.23 4.87
C VAL A 155 7.77 25.04 4.41
N GLY A 156 8.02 26.19 5.04
CA GLY A 156 9.19 27.03 4.73
C GLY A 156 10.50 26.33 5.04
N GLN A 157 10.56 25.55 6.12
CA GLN A 157 11.76 24.77 6.46
C GLN A 157 11.99 23.60 5.49
N THR A 158 10.93 22.90 5.07
CA THR A 158 10.99 21.83 4.04
C THR A 158 11.59 22.39 2.74
N TYR A 159 11.12 23.56 2.29
CA TYR A 159 11.64 24.19 1.08
C TYR A 159 13.12 24.58 1.23
N LYS A 160 13.49 25.16 2.37
CA LYS A 160 14.86 25.62 2.65
C LYS A 160 15.86 24.46 2.70
N ASP A 161 15.48 23.35 3.33
CA ASP A 161 16.37 22.21 3.54
C ASP A 161 16.37 21.24 2.35
N GLY A 162 15.31 21.24 1.53
CA GLY A 162 15.15 20.32 0.40
C GLY A 162 14.77 18.89 0.82
N GLU A 163 14.37 18.69 2.08
CA GLU A 163 14.09 17.38 2.68
C GLU A 163 12.71 17.42 3.40
N PRO A 164 11.93 16.32 3.38
CA PRO A 164 10.66 16.25 4.08
C PRO A 164 10.82 16.43 5.59
N GLN A 165 10.05 17.35 6.17
CA GLN A 165 9.98 17.53 7.63
C GLN A 165 8.83 16.67 8.19
N ILE A 166 9.09 15.89 9.23
CA ILE A 166 8.14 14.93 9.86
C ILE A 166 7.86 15.33 11.30
#